data_AF-A0A958LAX1-F1
#
_entry.id   AF-A0A958LAX1-F1
#
_cell.length_a   1.000
_cell.length_b   1.000
_cell.length_c   1.000
_cell.angle_alpha   90.00
_cell.angle_beta   90.00
_cell.angle_gamma   90.00
#
_symmetry.space_group_name_H-M   'P 1'
#
loop_
_entity.id
_entity.type
_entity.pdbx_description
1 polymer ?
#
loop_
_entity_poly.entity_id
_entity_poly.type
_entity_poly.pdbx_seq_one_letter_code
_entity_poly.pdbx_strand_id
1 'polypeptide(L)'
;MYVCGPTVYDYLHIGNYRGAIFFNVVRNWLERRGYMVNYVYNYTDVDDKILNRAREEGVEPREIAEKYIAEFQKDYKQLHLRPHSHNPKVTDYMPQIIAF
;
A
#
# COMPACT_ATOMS: atom_id res chain seq x y z
N MET A 1 -11.66 -2.42 -8.55
CA MET A 1 -11.65 -1.30 -7.58
C MET A 1 -10.20 -0.95 -7.29
N TYR A 2 -9.78 0.26 -7.64
CA TYR A 2 -8.45 0.78 -7.31
C TYR A 2 -8.59 1.82 -6.20
N VAL A 3 -7.72 1.74 -5.19
CA VAL A 3 -7.62 2.74 -4.12
C VAL A 3 -6.13 3.04 -3.91
N CYS A 4 -5.78 4.32 -3.84
CA CYS A 4 -4.40 4.73 -3.57
C CYS A 4 -3.95 4.21 -2.20
N GLY A 5 -2.80 3.54 -2.18
CA GLY A 5 -2.16 3.09 -0.97
C GLY A 5 -1.13 4.06 -0.41
N PRO A 6 -0.39 3.63 0.64
CA PRO A 6 0.52 4.50 1.36
C PRO A 6 1.83 4.73 0.61
N THR A 7 2.45 5.87 0.90
CA THR A 7 3.90 6.04 0.73
C THR A 7 4.61 5.34 1.88
N VAL A 8 5.48 4.38 1.56
CA VAL A 8 6.08 3.44 2.53
C VAL A 8 7.39 3.97 3.09
N TYR A 9 7.33 5.13 3.76
CA TYR A 9 8.50 5.80 4.35
C TYR A 9 8.51 5.79 5.88
N ASP A 10 7.37 5.52 6.53
CA ASP A 10 7.22 5.42 7.97
C ASP A 10 6.03 4.54 8.37
N TYR A 11 5.84 4.31 9.68
CA TYR A 11 4.65 3.66 10.22
C TYR A 11 3.39 4.43 9.85
N LEU A 12 2.36 3.70 9.44
CA LEU A 12 1.07 4.30 9.12
C LEU A 12 0.35 4.73 10.40
N HIS A 13 -0.29 5.89 10.34
CA HIS A 13 -1.13 6.39 11.43
C HIS A 13 -2.60 6.02 11.21
N ILE A 14 -3.43 6.22 12.23
CA ILE A 14 -4.87 5.89 12.21
C ILE A 14 -5.61 6.49 11.00
N GLY A 15 -5.20 7.69 10.56
CA GLY A 15 -5.73 8.32 9.34
C GLY A 15 -5.55 7.48 8.07
N ASN A 16 -4.43 6.77 7.90
CA ASN A 16 -4.23 5.89 6.75
C ASN A 16 -5.13 4.64 6.86
N TYR A 17 -5.24 4.07 8.06
CA TYR A 17 -6.06 2.89 8.30
C TYR A 17 -7.56 3.13 8.15
N ARG A 18 -8.04 4.35 8.43
CA ARG A 18 -9.43 4.73 8.17
C ARG A 18 -9.84 4.44 6.71
N GLY A 19 -8.99 4.80 5.75
CA GLY A 19 -9.21 4.52 4.34
C GLY A 19 -9.21 3.01 4.06
N ALA A 20 -8.18 2.30 4.52
CA ALA A 20 -8.07 0.85 4.34
C ALA A 20 -9.29 0.08 4.88
N ILE A 21 -9.75 0.42 6.08
CA ILE A 21 -10.93 -0.18 6.73
C ILE A 21 -12.20 0.13 5.94
N PHE A 22 -12.42 1.41 5.59
CA PHE A 22 -13.62 1.83 4.85
C PHE A 22 -13.74 1.09 3.52
N PHE A 23 -12.67 1.03 2.72
CA PHE A 23 -12.72 0.35 1.43
C PHE A 23 -12.77 -1.18 1.56
N ASN A 24 -12.29 -1.75 2.67
CA ASN A 24 -12.54 -3.16 2.99
C ASN A 24 -14.03 -3.43 3.19
N VAL A 25 -14.74 -2.55 3.93
CA VAL A 25 -16.21 -2.61 4.09
C VAL A 25 -16.91 -2.49 2.74
N VAL A 26 -16.50 -1.54 1.90
CA VAL A 26 -17.05 -1.37 0.54
C VAL A 26 -16.86 -2.64 -0.30
N ARG A 27 -15.65 -3.23 -0.32
CA ARG A 27 -15.40 -4.50 -1.02
C ARG A 27 -16.34 -5.59 -0.50
N ASN A 28 -16.40 -5.78 0.81
CA ASN A 28 -17.20 -6.86 1.42
C ASN A 28 -18.70 -6.68 1.11
N TRP A 29 -19.18 -5.44 1.09
CA TRP A 29 -20.57 -5.15 0.71
C TRP A 29 -20.85 -5.46 -0.76
N LEU A 30 -19.96 -5.06 -1.68
CA LEU A 30 -20.08 -5.37 -3.10
C LEU A 30 -20.07 -6.88 -3.36
N GLU A 31 -19.16 -7.62 -2.73
CA GLU A 31 -19.10 -9.08 -2.85
C GLU A 31 -20.35 -9.75 -2.29
N ARG A 32 -20.89 -9.27 -1.15
CA ARG A 32 -22.18 -9.74 -0.62
C ARG A 32 -23.36 -9.48 -1.57
N ARG A 33 -23.26 -8.47 -2.43
CA ARG A 33 -24.27 -8.18 -3.46
C ARG A 33 -24.13 -9.04 -4.72
N GLY A 34 -23.11 -9.90 -4.80
CA GLY A 34 -22.87 -10.82 -5.92
C GLY A 34 -21.85 -10.33 -6.93
N TYR A 35 -21.14 -9.22 -6.66
CA TYR A 35 -20.08 -8.75 -7.54
C TYR A 35 -18.75 -9.46 -7.26
N MET A 36 -17.99 -9.79 -8.31
CA MET A 36 -16.58 -10.15 -8.17
C MET A 36 -15.74 -8.86 -8.12
N VAL A 37 -15.07 -8.61 -7.00
CA VAL A 37 -14.27 -7.39 -6.83
C VAL A 37 -12.78 -7.70 -6.94
N ASN A 38 -12.16 -7.28 -8.04
CA ASN A 38 -10.69 -7.18 -8.12
C ASN A 38 -10.25 -5.90 -7.39
N TYR A 39 -9.72 -6.05 -6.16
CA TYR A 39 -9.30 -4.93 -5.31
C TYR A 39 -7.79 -4.70 -5.43
N VAL A 40 -7.39 -3.61 -6.07
CA VAL A 40 -5.99 -3.19 -6.26
C VAL A 40 -5.66 -2.05 -5.31
N TYR A 41 -4.53 -2.17 -4.60
CA TYR A 41 -4.07 -1.19 -3.62
C TYR A 41 -2.54 -1.05 -3.70
N ASN A 42 -2.04 0.04 -4.26
CA ASN A 42 -0.61 0.15 -4.57
C ASN A 42 0.25 0.40 -3.32
N TYR A 43 1.56 0.21 -3.45
CA TYR A 43 2.56 0.80 -2.56
C TYR A 43 3.31 1.87 -3.32
N THR A 44 3.37 3.09 -2.76
CA THR A 44 4.22 4.15 -3.31
C THR A 44 5.60 4.00 -2.69
N ASP A 45 6.47 3.23 -3.36
CA ASP A 45 7.83 2.90 -2.93
C ASP A 45 8.93 3.73 -3.63
N VAL A 46 8.52 4.76 -4.38
CA VAL A 46 9.38 5.80 -4.96
C VAL A 46 8.80 7.16 -4.60
N ASP A 47 9.45 7.88 -3.68
CA ASP A 47 9.01 9.19 -3.19
C ASP A 47 10.17 9.91 -2.47
N ASP A 48 10.19 11.25 -2.49
CA ASP A 48 11.20 12.06 -1.79
C ASP A 48 11.26 11.78 -0.28
N LYS A 49 10.12 11.43 0.34
CA LYS A 49 10.08 11.07 1.76
C LYS A 49 10.87 9.81 2.07
N ILE A 50 10.85 8.83 1.16
CA ILE A 50 11.63 7.60 1.30
C ILE A 50 13.11 7.92 1.16
N LEU A 51 13.50 8.75 0.17
CA LEU A 51 14.88 9.19 -0.02
C LEU A 51 15.43 9.94 1.20
N ASN A 52 14.63 10.86 1.76
CA ASN A 52 15.04 11.61 2.96
C ASN A 52 15.19 10.67 4.16
N ARG A 53 14.24 9.75 4.37
CA ARG A 53 14.32 8.79 5.47
C ARG A 53 15.53 7.85 5.35
N ALA A 54 15.81 7.38 4.14
CA ALA A 54 16.97 6.53 3.85
C ALA A 54 18.29 7.24 4.17
N ARG A 55 18.40 8.54 3.84
CA ARG A 55 19.56 9.37 4.20
C ARG A 55 19.69 9.57 5.71
N GLU A 56 18.59 9.76 6.43
CA GLU A 56 18.58 9.87 7.89
C GLU A 56 19.03 8.58 8.58
N GLU A 57 18.56 7.42 8.10
CA GLU A 57 18.89 6.10 8.66
C GLU A 57 20.22 5.53 8.13
N GLY A 58 20.80 6.11 7.08
CA GLY A 58 22.05 5.64 6.48
C GLY A 58 21.92 4.31 5.74
N VAL A 59 20.76 4.05 5.13
CA VAL A 59 20.41 2.79 4.43
C VAL A 59 19.92 3.07 3.02
N GLU A 60 19.73 2.04 2.20
CA GLU A 60 19.17 2.19 0.86
C GLU A 60 17.66 2.51 0.90
N PRO A 61 17.13 3.35 -0.02
CA PRO A 61 15.69 3.65 -0.09
C PRO A 61 14.79 2.42 -0.19
N ARG A 62 15.27 1.37 -0.85
CA ARG A 62 14.57 0.09 -0.96
C ARG A 62 14.41 -0.58 0.41
N GLU A 63 15.40 -0.48 1.29
CA GLU A 63 15.32 -1.07 2.64
C GLU A 63 14.22 -0.39 3.47
N ILE A 64 14.11 0.94 3.37
CA ILE A 64 13.01 1.71 3.97
C ILE A 64 11.66 1.22 3.44
N ALA A 65 11.50 1.17 2.12
CA ALA A 65 10.25 0.77 1.50
C ALA A 65 9.83 -0.64 1.91
N GLU A 66 10.72 -1.64 1.82
CA GLU A 66 10.40 -3.03 2.17
C GLU A 66 10.07 -3.19 3.67
N LYS A 67 10.80 -2.48 4.55
CA LYS A 67 10.53 -2.46 6.00
C LYS A 67 9.10 -2.00 6.28
N TYR A 68 8.69 -0.87 5.72
CA TYR A 68 7.36 -0.31 6.00
C TYR A 68 6.23 -1.00 5.23
N ILE A 69 6.51 -1.64 4.09
CA ILE A 69 5.57 -2.58 3.47
C ILE A 69 5.30 -3.76 4.41
N ALA A 70 6.34 -4.35 4.99
CA ALA A 70 6.18 -5.48 5.92
C ALA A 70 5.38 -5.08 7.17
N GLU A 71 5.68 -3.93 7.78
CA GLU A 71 4.92 -3.43 8.93
C GLU A 71 3.46 -3.11 8.56
N PHE A 72 3.21 -2.50 7.39
CA PHE A 72 1.84 -2.31 6.91
C PHE A 72 1.08 -3.62 6.76
N GLN A 73 1.70 -4.66 6.18
CA GLN A 73 1.05 -5.96 6.00
C GLN A 73 0.73 -6.64 7.33
N LYS A 74 1.63 -6.49 8.31
CA LYS A 74 1.43 -6.97 9.68
C LYS A 74 0.24 -6.29 10.34
N ASP A 75 0.16 -4.96 10.29
CA ASP A 75 -0.95 -4.20 10.84
C ASP A 75 -2.27 -4.51 10.12
N TYR A 76 -2.25 -4.62 8.79
CA TYR A 76 -3.41 -4.97 7.98
C TYR A 76 -3.99 -6.33 8.39
N LYS A 77 -3.12 -7.30 8.69
CA LYS A 77 -3.49 -8.62 9.22
C LYS A 77 -4.04 -8.53 10.65
N GLN A 78 -3.43 -7.72 11.51
CA GLN A 78 -3.90 -7.51 12.90
C GLN A 78 -5.29 -6.85 12.94
N LEU A 79 -5.60 -5.99 11.97
CA LEU A 79 -6.92 -5.38 11.80
C LEU A 79 -7.96 -6.34 11.18
N HIS A 80 -7.61 -7.60 10.94
CA HIS A 80 -8.47 -8.61 10.33
C HIS A 80 -9.03 -8.21 8.96
N LEU A 81 -8.30 -7.35 8.23
CA LEU A 81 -8.69 -6.93 6.89
C LEU A 81 -8.30 -8.02 5.88
N ARG A 82 -9.23 -8.46 5.03
CA ARG A 82 -8.90 -9.45 3.99
C ARG A 82 -7.95 -8.84 2.96
N PRO A 83 -6.96 -9.60 2.46
CA PRO A 83 -5.93 -9.10 1.54
C PRO A 83 -6.52 -8.51 0.26
N HIS A 84 -5.76 -7.61 -0.35
CA HIS A 84 -6.05 -7.08 -1.67
C HIS A 84 -5.84 -8.17 -2.73
N SER A 85 -6.47 -8.01 -3.89
CA SER A 85 -6.22 -8.89 -5.04
C SER A 85 -4.82 -8.68 -5.60
N HIS A 86 -4.36 -7.41 -5.65
CA HIS A 86 -3.03 -7.04 -6.11
C HIS A 86 -2.50 -5.83 -5.34
N ASN A 87 -1.19 -5.84 -5.08
CA ASN A 87 -0.48 -4.74 -4.43
C ASN A 87 0.73 -4.29 -5.27
N PRO A 88 0.52 -3.55 -6.37
CA PRO A 88 1.61 -3.12 -7.26
C PRO A 88 2.52 -2.12 -6.55
N LYS A 89 3.83 -2.28 -6.72
CA LYS A 89 4.84 -1.28 -6.34
C LYS A 89 5.15 -0.38 -7.52
N VAL A 90 5.54 0.87 -7.30
CA VAL A 90 5.95 1.78 -8.38
C VAL A 90 7.19 1.22 -9.08
N THR A 91 8.15 0.69 -8.32
CA THR A 91 9.38 0.08 -8.87
C THR A 91 9.12 -1.04 -9.88
N ASP A 92 8.06 -1.84 -9.68
CA ASP A 92 7.70 -2.95 -10.57
C ASP A 92 7.07 -2.50 -11.91
N TYR A 93 6.64 -1.23 -12.00
CA TYR A 93 5.91 -0.69 -13.15
C TYR A 93 6.62 0.49 -13.84
N MET A 94 7.90 0.71 -13.53
CA MET A 94 8.70 1.78 -14.14
C MET A 94 8.69 1.79 -15.68
N PRO A 95 8.83 0.64 -16.39
CA PRO A 95 8.74 0.64 -17.85
C PRO A 95 7.41 1.18 -18.39
N GLN A 96 6.30 0.82 -17.75
CA GLN A 96 4.96 1.27 -18.12
C GLN A 96 4.76 2.76 -17.84
N ILE A 97 5.31 3.24 -16.71
CA ILE A 97 5.26 4.66 -16.35
C ILE A 97 6.05 5.51 -17.35
N ILE A 98 7.23 5.06 -17.79
CA ILE A 98 8.05 5.78 -18.76
C ILE A 98 7.41 5.78 -20.16
N ALA A 99 6.66 4.74 -20.50
CA ALA A 99 6.02 4.58 -21.81
C ALA A 99 4.68 5.32 -21.96
N PHE A 100 4.07 5.79 -20.87
CA PHE A 100 2.78 6.50 -20.85
C PHE A 100 2.94 7.97 -21.24
#